data_AF-A0A8H5M5A5-F1
#
_entry.id   AF-A0A8H5M5A5-F1
#
_cell.length_a   1.000
_cell.length_b   1.000
_cell.length_c   1.000
_cell.angle_alpha   90.00
_cell.angle_beta   90.00
_cell.angle_gamma   90.00
#
_symmetry.space_group_name_H-M   'P 1'
#
loop_
_entity.id
_entity.type
_entity.pdbx_description
1 polymer ?
#
loop_
_entity_poly.entity_id
_entity_poly.type
_entity_poly.pdbx_seq_one_letter_code
_entity_poly.pdbx_strand_id
1 'polypeptide(L)'
;MSTKSRIPQPKPSAHETSAPDVVQVHSALLALGAPPIALEDFTRLYHGPFADVLAFLSVHIKGRKRAAGDRWKIERIRSARTATHIPRPTGNENEDPTRSPTDRALVVLGSARRTANAHRAQLGERQAAHMQSRTTRALGTAFVLGGETPDRATTAYFGDEGAPEGGQVEGGSEDAAKTEIGLAFRNQAMKDVCRSSTLSSNNVYLAPHAPPPPGPPIRTLTHETLTNLHSYHLRLTRLVETQAAHEPSTLLMARLRQRLAKIRGPKADAEELLERCCSVARARAGRALRYKPAQELRPEKVTREELEGKAEKNRAKREELQQLSDHAVALGFLCEHLIASISVFVERTAPVLRASVEEEARLAKGYVDVLRLRICAGDTEGRGHERDGSFVEDVQRACGIRVPNDPKEVIHGVERLLQRSGQQSSLITSITSLRAPAQTSEEEALIAAYHAGLESVEDRARRLLTRKADKAALGETLVRDIERLKGDLRTIVG
;
A
#
# COMPACT_ATOMS: atom_id res chain seq x y z
N MET A 1 7.20 -52.97 41.17
CA MET A 1 5.87 -52.43 41.50
C MET A 1 5.56 -51.27 40.56
N SER A 2 4.38 -51.29 39.95
CA SER A 2 3.93 -50.47 38.81
C SER A 2 3.50 -49.06 39.24
N THR A 3 4.03 -48.01 38.60
CA THR A 3 3.47 -46.65 38.70
C THR A 3 3.08 -46.15 37.31
N LYS A 4 1.77 -46.20 37.04
CA LYS A 4 1.16 -45.73 35.79
C LYS A 4 1.21 -44.20 35.70
N SER A 5 1.82 -43.73 34.61
CA SER A 5 1.82 -42.36 34.10
C SER A 5 0.40 -41.87 33.79
N ARG A 6 0.06 -40.66 34.23
CA ARG A 6 -1.25 -40.02 34.04
C ARG A 6 -1.06 -38.77 33.17
N ILE A 7 -1.03 -38.97 31.86
CA ILE A 7 -1.12 -37.88 30.87
C ILE A 7 -2.62 -37.56 30.68
N PRO A 8 -3.09 -36.31 30.93
CA PRO A 8 -4.47 -35.94 30.70
C PRO A 8 -4.77 -35.85 29.20
N GLN A 9 -5.75 -36.63 28.74
CA GLN A 9 -6.27 -36.56 27.38
C GLN A 9 -7.14 -35.31 27.17
N PRO A 10 -7.06 -34.65 26.00
CA PRO A 10 -7.88 -33.48 25.68
C PRO A 10 -9.35 -33.85 25.56
N LYS A 11 -10.23 -33.03 26.14
CA LYS A 11 -11.69 -33.19 26.03
C LYS A 11 -12.13 -32.95 24.58
N PRO A 12 -12.91 -33.85 23.96
CA PRO A 12 -13.50 -33.60 22.65
C PRO A 12 -14.54 -32.49 22.75
N SER A 13 -14.40 -31.45 21.93
CA SER A 13 -15.39 -30.40 21.77
C SER A 13 -16.60 -30.95 21.00
N ALA A 14 -17.74 -31.04 21.67
CA ALA A 14 -19.01 -31.41 21.08
C ALA A 14 -19.53 -30.27 20.18
N HIS A 15 -19.13 -30.27 18.92
CA HIS A 15 -19.93 -29.68 17.85
C HIS A 15 -20.59 -30.84 17.09
N GLU A 16 -21.81 -31.20 17.51
CA GLU A 16 -22.71 -32.02 16.70
C GLU A 16 -23.23 -31.16 15.53
N THR A 17 -22.39 -30.91 14.55
CA THR A 17 -22.87 -30.56 13.21
C THR A 17 -23.55 -31.81 12.66
N SER A 18 -24.85 -31.74 12.40
CA SER A 18 -25.60 -32.87 11.83
C SER A 18 -24.87 -33.32 10.56
N ALA A 19 -24.28 -34.51 10.60
CA ALA A 19 -23.50 -35.02 9.49
C ALA A 19 -24.37 -34.98 8.23
N PRO A 20 -23.89 -34.37 7.13
CA PRO A 20 -24.67 -34.27 5.90
C PRO A 20 -25.02 -35.68 5.42
N ASP A 21 -26.27 -35.83 4.98
CA ASP A 21 -26.84 -37.11 4.57
C ASP A 21 -25.96 -37.73 3.47
N VAL A 22 -25.47 -38.95 3.73
CA VAL A 22 -24.48 -39.66 2.89
C VAL A 22 -24.98 -39.79 1.45
N VAL A 23 -26.30 -39.95 1.28
CA VAL A 23 -26.94 -40.07 -0.04
C VAL A 23 -26.84 -38.77 -0.84
N GLN A 24 -26.94 -37.62 -0.17
CA GLN A 24 -26.80 -36.32 -0.81
C GLN A 24 -25.36 -36.08 -1.26
N VAL A 25 -24.38 -36.43 -0.43
CA VAL A 25 -22.97 -36.27 -0.79
C VAL A 25 -22.58 -37.20 -1.94
N HIS A 26 -23.04 -38.44 -1.93
CA HIS A 26 -22.79 -39.39 -3.02
C HIS A 26 -23.37 -38.92 -4.36
N SER A 27 -24.64 -38.51 -4.37
CA SER A 27 -25.30 -38.01 -5.59
C SER A 27 -24.67 -36.72 -6.12
N ALA A 28 -24.24 -35.82 -5.22
CA ALA A 28 -23.51 -34.63 -5.58
C ALA A 28 -22.18 -34.96 -6.25
N LEU A 29 -21.38 -35.87 -5.69
CA LEU A 29 -20.09 -36.28 -6.27
C LEU A 29 -20.26 -36.95 -7.64
N LEU A 30 -21.29 -37.77 -7.84
CA LEU A 30 -21.62 -38.31 -9.17
C LEU A 30 -21.97 -37.20 -10.16
N ALA A 31 -22.70 -36.17 -9.73
CA ALA A 31 -22.99 -35.00 -10.56
C ALA A 31 -21.73 -34.17 -10.89
N LEU A 32 -20.70 -34.20 -10.02
CA LEU A 32 -19.38 -33.63 -10.31
C LEU A 32 -18.58 -34.46 -11.33
N GLY A 33 -19.02 -35.69 -11.63
CA GLY A 33 -18.37 -36.62 -12.55
C GLY A 33 -17.42 -37.60 -11.86
N ALA A 34 -17.63 -37.89 -10.57
CA ALA A 34 -16.94 -39.00 -9.91
C ALA A 34 -17.29 -40.35 -10.57
N PRO A 35 -16.39 -41.36 -10.53
CA PRO A 35 -16.68 -42.70 -11.03
C PRO A 35 -17.95 -43.26 -10.39
N PRO A 36 -18.76 -44.06 -11.12
CA PRO A 36 -19.94 -44.68 -10.53
C PRO A 36 -19.50 -45.71 -9.48
N ILE A 37 -19.71 -45.39 -8.21
CA ILE A 37 -19.48 -46.27 -7.07
C ILE A 37 -20.86 -46.58 -6.47
N ALA A 38 -21.12 -47.83 -6.09
CA ALA A 38 -22.38 -48.19 -5.43
C ALA A 38 -22.52 -47.45 -4.09
N LEU A 39 -23.74 -47.07 -3.71
CA LEU A 39 -23.99 -46.29 -2.49
C LEU A 39 -23.53 -47.05 -1.24
N GLU A 40 -23.64 -48.38 -1.24
CA GLU A 40 -23.22 -49.25 -0.13
C GLU A 40 -21.70 -49.18 0.09
N ASP A 41 -20.92 -49.25 -0.99
CA ASP A 41 -19.45 -49.12 -0.93
C ASP A 41 -19.03 -47.70 -0.55
N PHE A 42 -19.75 -46.70 -1.06
CA PHE A 42 -19.50 -45.30 -0.69
C PHE A 42 -19.77 -45.08 0.81
N THR A 43 -20.84 -45.64 1.35
CA THR A 43 -21.18 -45.51 2.78
C THR A 43 -20.09 -46.11 3.67
N ARG A 44 -19.47 -47.23 3.25
CA ARG A 44 -18.32 -47.84 3.96
C ARG A 44 -17.08 -46.95 3.95
N LEU A 45 -16.87 -46.20 2.87
CA LEU A 45 -15.76 -45.24 2.75
C LEU A 45 -16.06 -43.91 3.46
N TYR A 46 -17.34 -43.58 3.65
CA TYR A 46 -17.80 -42.31 4.19
C TYR A 46 -17.80 -42.30 5.73
N HIS A 47 -16.60 -42.42 6.32
CA HIS A 47 -16.39 -42.35 7.76
C HIS A 47 -15.18 -41.49 8.14
N GLY A 48 -15.25 -40.89 9.33
CA GLY A 48 -14.15 -40.11 9.92
C GLY A 48 -13.76 -38.87 9.11
N PRO A 49 -12.50 -38.41 9.18
CA PRO A 49 -12.07 -37.16 8.55
C PRO A 49 -12.17 -37.18 7.02
N PHE A 50 -12.18 -38.36 6.41
CA PHE A 50 -12.36 -38.49 4.98
C PHE A 50 -13.81 -38.16 4.56
N ALA A 51 -14.80 -38.48 5.39
CA ALA A 51 -16.18 -38.08 5.17
C ALA A 51 -16.33 -36.55 5.15
N ASP A 52 -15.66 -35.85 6.06
CA ASP A 52 -15.69 -34.38 6.14
C ASP A 52 -15.09 -33.73 4.89
N VAL A 53 -14.02 -34.31 4.34
CA VAL A 53 -13.42 -33.86 3.08
C VAL A 53 -14.38 -34.10 1.91
N LEU A 54 -15.01 -35.28 1.81
CA LEU A 54 -15.96 -35.57 0.76
C LEU A 54 -17.21 -34.68 0.84
N ALA A 55 -17.73 -34.44 2.05
CA ALA A 55 -18.79 -33.48 2.31
C ALA A 55 -18.39 -32.07 1.85
N PHE A 56 -17.20 -31.61 2.26
CA PHE A 56 -16.68 -30.31 1.87
C PHE A 56 -16.57 -30.18 0.35
N LEU A 57 -16.00 -31.17 -0.34
CA LEU A 57 -15.85 -31.16 -1.79
C LEU A 57 -17.20 -31.14 -2.51
N SER A 58 -18.18 -31.92 -2.04
CA SER A 58 -19.52 -31.96 -2.63
C SER A 58 -20.24 -30.60 -2.58
N VAL A 59 -20.00 -29.81 -1.53
CA VAL A 59 -20.62 -28.50 -1.33
C VAL A 59 -19.87 -27.41 -2.11
N HIS A 60 -18.53 -27.47 -2.13
CA HIS A 60 -17.71 -26.35 -2.57
C HIS A 60 -17.21 -26.46 -4.01
N ILE A 61 -17.19 -27.67 -4.59
CA ILE A 61 -16.75 -27.86 -5.96
C ILE A 61 -17.97 -27.84 -6.90
N LYS A 62 -17.97 -26.92 -7.87
CA LYS A 62 -19.01 -26.86 -8.90
C LYS A 62 -18.71 -27.89 -10.00
N GLY A 63 -19.69 -28.74 -10.31
CA GLY A 63 -19.51 -29.86 -11.25
C GLY A 63 -19.14 -29.43 -12.66
N ARG A 64 -18.47 -30.33 -13.39
CA ARG A 64 -18.00 -30.10 -14.77
C ARG A 64 -19.12 -29.61 -15.70
N LYS A 65 -20.34 -30.13 -15.54
CA LYS A 65 -21.53 -29.69 -16.29
C LYS A 65 -21.92 -28.24 -15.99
N ARG A 66 -21.85 -27.82 -14.73
CA ARG A 66 -22.17 -26.45 -14.31
C ARG A 66 -21.08 -25.48 -14.77
N ALA A 67 -19.81 -25.87 -14.65
CA ALA A 67 -18.68 -25.11 -15.18
C ALA A 67 -18.74 -24.98 -16.72
N ALA A 68 -19.15 -26.02 -17.45
CA ALA A 68 -19.38 -25.97 -18.89
C ALA A 68 -20.55 -25.03 -19.26
N GLY A 69 -21.66 -25.08 -18.50
CA GLY A 69 -22.77 -24.15 -18.66
C GLY A 69 -22.37 -22.69 -18.40
N ASP A 70 -21.54 -22.44 -17.39
CA ASP A 70 -21.03 -21.11 -17.08
C ASP A 70 -20.04 -20.63 -18.15
N ARG A 71 -19.18 -21.51 -18.70
CA ARG A 71 -18.34 -21.18 -19.87
C ARG A 71 -19.16 -20.80 -21.08
N TRP A 72 -20.25 -21.52 -21.36
CA TRP A 72 -21.13 -21.21 -22.48
C TRP A 72 -21.86 -19.87 -22.30
N LYS A 73 -22.29 -19.54 -21.07
CA LYS A 73 -22.84 -18.21 -20.75
C LYS A 73 -21.81 -17.09 -20.94
N ILE A 74 -20.56 -17.31 -20.52
CA ILE A 74 -19.47 -16.35 -20.71
C ILE A 74 -19.21 -16.13 -22.20
N GLU A 75 -19.16 -17.20 -22.99
CA GLU A 75 -18.95 -17.11 -24.43
C GLU A 75 -20.09 -16.37 -25.13
N ARG A 76 -21.34 -16.65 -24.74
CA ARG A 76 -22.50 -15.91 -25.22
C ARG A 76 -22.43 -14.41 -24.87
N ILE A 77 -21.96 -14.06 -23.67
CA ILE A 77 -21.76 -12.66 -23.25
C ILE A 77 -20.63 -12.00 -24.06
N ARG A 78 -19.57 -12.75 -24.38
CA ARG A 78 -18.46 -12.27 -25.22
C ARG A 78 -18.93 -12.01 -26.65
N SER A 79 -19.62 -12.96 -27.28
CA SER A 79 -20.15 -12.79 -28.64
C SER A 79 -21.17 -11.66 -28.74
N ALA A 80 -22.00 -11.45 -27.70
CA ALA A 80 -22.91 -10.32 -27.62
C ALA A 80 -22.19 -8.96 -27.47
N ARG A 81 -21.01 -8.94 -26.84
CA ARG A 81 -20.15 -7.75 -26.70
C ARG A 81 -19.36 -7.45 -27.97
N THR A 82 -18.98 -8.45 -28.77
CA THR A 82 -18.35 -8.21 -30.08
C THR A 82 -19.34 -7.62 -31.08
N ALA A 83 -20.62 -7.96 -30.96
CA ALA A 83 -21.69 -7.42 -31.80
C ALA A 83 -22.13 -6.00 -31.41
N THR A 84 -21.80 -5.54 -30.19
CA THR A 84 -22.19 -4.22 -29.68
C THR A 84 -20.93 -3.42 -29.36
N HIS A 85 -20.60 -2.45 -30.21
CA HIS A 85 -19.36 -1.66 -30.18
C HIS A 85 -19.26 -0.71 -28.96
N ILE A 86 -19.41 -1.22 -27.74
CA ILE A 86 -19.39 -0.47 -26.48
C ILE A 86 -18.15 -0.91 -25.67
N PRO A 87 -17.16 -0.02 -25.49
CA PRO A 87 -15.95 -0.33 -24.76
C PRO A 87 -16.23 -0.23 -23.27
N ARG A 88 -16.14 -1.33 -22.51
CA ARG A 88 -16.24 -1.24 -21.04
C ARG A 88 -15.58 -2.41 -20.30
N PRO A 89 -15.27 -2.23 -19.00
CA PRO A 89 -13.90 -2.11 -18.52
C PRO A 89 -13.59 -3.04 -17.33
N THR A 90 -12.37 -2.90 -16.82
CA THR A 90 -11.88 -3.18 -15.46
C THR A 90 -12.01 -4.60 -14.88
N GLY A 91 -10.83 -5.16 -14.60
CA GLY A 91 -10.53 -5.68 -13.27
C GLY A 91 -9.95 -7.08 -13.31
N ASN A 92 -8.60 -7.17 -13.35
CA ASN A 92 -7.73 -8.29 -12.97
C ASN A 92 -8.19 -9.69 -13.44
N GLU A 93 -7.43 -10.46 -14.22
CA GLU A 93 -6.01 -10.80 -14.15
C GLU A 93 -5.62 -11.30 -15.56
N ASN A 94 -4.36 -11.09 -15.96
CA ASN A 94 -3.79 -11.30 -17.30
C ASN A 94 -3.74 -10.03 -18.16
N GLU A 95 -2.49 -9.58 -18.28
CA GLU A 95 -1.99 -8.42 -18.98
C GLU A 95 -2.35 -8.49 -20.47
N ASP A 96 -3.07 -7.48 -20.92
CA ASP A 96 -3.33 -7.25 -22.34
C ASP A 96 -2.12 -6.49 -22.93
N PRO A 97 -1.27 -7.12 -23.76
CA PRO A 97 -0.06 -6.51 -24.30
C PRO A 97 -0.37 -5.33 -25.25
N THR A 98 -1.63 -5.12 -25.62
CA THR A 98 -2.06 -4.09 -26.58
C THR A 98 -2.33 -2.72 -25.95
N ARG A 99 -2.31 -2.59 -24.61
CA ARG A 99 -2.49 -1.28 -23.96
C ARG A 99 -1.28 -0.36 -24.16
N SER A 100 -1.54 0.84 -24.68
CA SER A 100 -0.58 1.94 -24.80
C SER A 100 0.10 2.24 -23.45
N PRO A 101 1.42 2.52 -23.42
CA PRO A 101 2.15 2.88 -22.21
C PRO A 101 1.54 4.07 -21.46
N THR A 102 0.95 5.03 -22.19
CA THR A 102 0.31 6.22 -21.62
C THR A 102 -0.91 5.86 -20.77
N ASP A 103 -1.71 4.91 -21.23
CA ASP A 103 -2.91 4.48 -20.52
C ASP A 103 -2.54 3.66 -19.27
N ARG A 104 -1.44 2.92 -19.33
CA ARG A 104 -0.87 2.25 -18.14
C ARG A 104 -0.45 3.28 -17.10
N ALA A 105 0.29 4.32 -17.51
CA ALA A 105 0.74 5.39 -16.62
C ALA A 105 -0.44 6.14 -15.97
N LEU A 106 -1.50 6.44 -16.73
CA LEU A 106 -2.68 7.12 -16.19
C LEU A 106 -3.46 6.26 -15.17
N VAL A 107 -3.55 4.96 -15.39
CA VAL A 107 -4.21 4.04 -14.44
C VAL A 107 -3.41 3.92 -13.14
N VAL A 108 -2.09 3.80 -13.24
CA VAL A 108 -1.18 3.74 -12.07
C VAL A 108 -1.21 5.07 -11.31
N LEU A 109 -1.20 6.21 -12.02
CA LEU A 109 -1.33 7.52 -11.39
C LEU A 109 -2.69 7.71 -10.71
N GLY A 110 -3.76 7.17 -11.31
CA GLY A 110 -5.10 7.17 -10.71
C GLY A 110 -5.22 6.28 -9.47
N SER A 111 -4.51 5.15 -9.39
CA SER A 111 -4.47 4.33 -8.17
C SER A 111 -3.62 5.00 -7.08
N ALA A 112 -2.44 5.52 -7.43
CA ALA A 112 -1.55 6.24 -6.51
C ALA A 112 -2.22 7.50 -5.93
N ARG A 113 -3.00 8.24 -6.73
CA ARG A 113 -3.74 9.40 -6.24
C ARG A 113 -4.82 9.01 -5.21
N ARG A 114 -5.48 7.86 -5.40
CA ARG A 114 -6.50 7.37 -4.46
C ARG A 114 -5.88 6.92 -3.14
N THR A 115 -4.74 6.23 -3.17
CA THR A 115 -4.02 5.85 -1.94
C THR A 115 -3.47 7.08 -1.21
N ALA A 116 -2.90 8.06 -1.93
CA ALA A 116 -2.43 9.30 -1.33
C ALA A 116 -3.58 10.08 -0.65
N ASN A 117 -4.74 10.18 -1.28
CA ASN A 117 -5.92 10.81 -0.69
C ASN A 117 -6.42 10.06 0.55
N ALA A 118 -6.41 8.73 0.54
CA ALA A 118 -6.79 7.92 1.70
C ALA A 118 -5.85 8.15 2.90
N HIS A 119 -4.53 8.21 2.67
CA HIS A 119 -3.56 8.53 3.73
C HIS A 119 -3.70 9.96 4.26
N ARG A 120 -3.98 10.93 3.37
CA ARG A 120 -4.23 12.32 3.78
C ARG A 120 -5.47 12.44 4.66
N ALA A 121 -6.54 11.70 4.34
CA ALA A 121 -7.74 11.63 5.17
C ALA A 121 -7.43 11.01 6.56
N GLN A 122 -6.68 9.90 6.61
CA GLN A 122 -6.27 9.28 7.87
C GLN A 122 -5.40 10.19 8.75
N LEU A 123 -4.49 10.96 8.15
CA LEU A 123 -3.69 11.95 8.88
C LEU A 123 -4.56 13.07 9.46
N GLY A 124 -5.54 13.57 8.69
CA GLY A 124 -6.52 14.54 9.17
C GLY A 124 -7.32 14.03 10.38
N GLU A 125 -7.81 12.79 10.30
CA GLU A 125 -8.52 12.13 11.42
C GLU A 125 -7.64 11.98 12.66
N ARG A 126 -6.36 11.61 12.50
CA ARG A 126 -5.40 11.50 13.61
C ARG A 126 -5.09 12.85 14.25
N GLN A 127 -4.90 13.89 13.45
CA GLN A 127 -4.67 15.25 13.95
C GLN A 127 -5.90 15.77 14.72
N ALA A 128 -7.11 15.53 14.20
CA ALA A 128 -8.35 15.88 14.90
C ALA A 128 -8.50 15.12 16.23
N ALA A 129 -8.23 13.82 16.26
CA ALA A 129 -8.25 13.01 17.48
C ALA A 129 -7.21 13.48 18.53
N HIS A 130 -6.03 13.90 18.09
CA HIS A 130 -5.01 14.45 18.97
C HIS A 130 -5.42 15.80 19.56
N MET A 131 -6.05 16.68 18.77
CA MET A 131 -6.61 17.95 19.26
C MET A 131 -7.73 17.71 20.29
N GLN A 132 -8.63 16.76 20.05
CA GLN A 132 -9.68 16.38 21.01
C GLN A 132 -9.12 15.79 22.31
N SER A 133 -8.02 15.03 22.22
CA SER A 133 -7.34 14.48 23.40
C SER A 133 -6.64 15.58 24.22
N ARG A 134 -6.13 16.63 23.57
CA ARG A 134 -5.54 17.78 24.26
C ARG A 134 -6.60 18.62 24.97
N THR A 135 -7.73 18.90 24.33
CA THR A 135 -8.81 19.68 24.94
C THR A 135 -9.44 18.96 26.13
N THR A 136 -9.69 17.65 26.02
CA THR A 136 -10.20 16.84 27.14
C THR A 136 -9.21 16.77 28.31
N ARG A 137 -7.89 16.70 28.03
CA ARG A 137 -6.87 16.72 29.08
C ARG A 137 -6.75 18.08 29.77
N ALA A 138 -6.87 19.18 29.03
CA ALA A 138 -6.87 20.55 29.59
C ALA A 138 -8.11 20.80 30.48
N LEU A 139 -9.29 20.35 30.06
CA LEU A 139 -10.51 20.45 30.88
C LEU A 139 -10.44 19.57 32.13
N GLY A 140 -9.85 18.37 32.03
CA GLY A 140 -9.64 17.49 33.18
C GLY A 140 -8.64 18.03 34.21
N THR A 141 -7.64 18.82 33.78
CA THR A 141 -6.68 19.45 34.70
C THR A 141 -7.25 20.70 35.38
N ALA A 142 -8.11 21.47 34.70
CA ALA A 142 -8.82 22.58 35.31
C ALA A 142 -9.83 22.14 36.39
N PHE A 143 -10.45 20.97 36.22
CA PHE A 143 -11.42 20.44 37.20
C PHE A 143 -10.77 19.91 38.48
N VAL A 144 -9.50 19.51 38.45
CA VAL A 144 -8.78 18.98 39.64
C VAL A 144 -8.16 20.10 40.48
N LEU A 145 -8.00 21.32 39.95
CA LEU A 145 -7.44 22.47 40.66
C LEU A 145 -8.51 23.46 41.18
N GLY A 146 -9.80 23.20 40.95
CA GLY A 146 -10.92 24.06 41.41
C GLY A 146 -11.57 23.63 42.73
N GLY A 147 -10.98 22.68 43.46
CA GLY A 147 -11.50 22.13 44.70
C GLY A 147 -10.99 22.84 45.96
N GLU A 148 -10.86 24.17 45.95
CA GLU A 148 -10.64 24.95 47.16
C GLU A 148 -11.89 25.80 47.45
N THR A 149 -12.45 25.55 48.63
CA THR A 149 -13.65 26.16 49.20
C THR A 149 -13.53 27.68 49.31
N PRO A 150 -14.58 28.46 49.04
CA PRO A 150 -14.58 29.89 49.27
C PRO A 150 -14.92 30.17 50.73
N ASP A 151 -13.91 30.32 51.58
CA ASP A 151 -14.08 30.87 52.92
C ASP A 151 -12.84 31.68 53.32
N ARG A 152 -12.83 32.97 52.98
CA ARG A 152 -12.53 34.08 53.91
C ARG A 152 -12.45 35.43 53.19
N ALA A 153 -13.30 36.31 53.68
CA ALA A 153 -13.25 37.75 53.46
C ALA A 153 -11.98 38.39 54.05
N THR A 154 -11.34 39.25 53.26
CA THR A 154 -10.43 40.34 53.67
C THR A 154 -10.28 41.24 52.43
N THR A 155 -11.04 42.33 52.22
CA THR A 155 -10.89 43.69 52.80
C THR A 155 -9.45 44.20 52.94
N ALA A 156 -8.94 44.86 51.89
CA ALA A 156 -7.94 45.95 51.85
C ALA A 156 -7.91 46.42 50.38
N TYR A 157 -8.34 47.62 49.96
CA TYR A 157 -7.87 49.00 50.20
C TYR A 157 -6.41 49.27 49.79
N PHE A 158 -6.23 50.35 49.00
CA PHE A 158 -5.02 50.97 48.39
C PHE A 158 -4.47 50.28 47.13
N GLY A 159 -4.06 50.95 46.05
CA GLY A 159 -3.98 52.36 45.60
C GLY A 159 -3.75 52.30 44.07
N ASP A 160 -4.39 53.12 43.25
CA ASP A 160 -3.95 54.45 42.77
C ASP A 160 -2.42 54.64 42.62
N GLU A 161 -2.02 55.29 41.50
CA GLU A 161 -0.68 55.42 40.88
C GLU A 161 -0.41 54.44 39.71
N GLY A 162 0.00 54.85 38.52
CA GLY A 162 0.23 56.18 37.95
C GLY A 162 0.47 56.03 36.44
N ALA A 163 -0.03 56.99 35.67
CA ALA A 163 0.32 57.16 34.27
C ALA A 163 1.78 57.62 34.14
N PRO A 164 2.45 57.31 33.02
CA PRO A 164 3.40 58.25 32.47
C PRO A 164 3.00 58.68 31.06
N GLU A 165 2.93 60.01 30.96
CA GLU A 165 2.92 60.80 29.76
C GLU A 165 4.19 60.60 28.92
N GLY A 166 4.08 60.95 27.63
CA GLY A 166 5.08 61.80 26.98
C GLY A 166 6.36 61.13 26.47
N GLY A 167 6.30 60.61 25.25
CA GLY A 167 7.48 60.26 24.46
C GLY A 167 7.27 60.56 22.98
N GLN A 168 7.42 61.83 22.59
CA GLN A 168 7.58 62.23 21.19
C GLN A 168 8.88 61.64 20.65
N VAL A 169 8.79 60.81 19.62
CA VAL A 169 9.90 60.50 18.70
C VAL A 169 9.37 60.69 17.29
N GLU A 170 9.65 61.87 16.72
CA GLU A 170 9.65 62.09 15.29
C GLU A 170 10.84 61.34 14.68
N GLY A 171 10.61 60.56 13.63
CA GLY A 171 11.69 60.04 12.79
C GLY A 171 11.36 58.76 12.05
N GLY A 172 11.17 58.86 10.72
CA GLY A 172 11.42 57.74 9.81
C GLY A 172 10.20 56.99 9.25
N SER A 173 9.21 57.71 8.72
CA SER A 173 8.13 57.12 7.90
C SER A 173 8.45 57.29 6.41
N GLU A 174 9.19 56.35 5.82
CA GLU A 174 9.20 56.22 4.34
C GLU A 174 9.34 54.77 3.81
N ASP A 175 9.68 53.78 4.65
CA ASP A 175 9.81 52.38 4.21
C ASP A 175 8.67 51.44 4.65
N ALA A 176 7.69 51.92 5.43
CA ALA A 176 6.49 51.14 5.77
C ALA A 176 5.39 51.20 4.67
N ALA A 177 5.38 52.24 3.84
CA ALA A 177 4.37 52.44 2.80
C ALA A 177 4.55 51.52 1.56
N LYS A 178 5.74 50.94 1.35
CA LYS A 178 6.00 50.00 0.23
C LYS A 178 5.57 48.57 0.56
N THR A 179 5.49 48.20 1.83
CA THR A 179 5.09 46.86 2.28
C THR A 179 3.58 46.69 2.35
N GLU A 180 2.84 47.77 2.59
CA GLU A 180 1.37 47.75 2.64
C GLU A 180 0.71 47.73 1.26
N ILE A 181 1.32 48.38 0.26
CA ILE A 181 0.84 48.34 -1.14
C ILE A 181 1.03 46.94 -1.76
N GLY A 182 2.09 46.21 -1.37
CA GLY A 182 2.32 44.82 -1.80
C GLY A 182 1.35 43.79 -1.21
N LEU A 183 0.88 44.01 0.01
CA LEU A 183 -0.13 43.16 0.68
C LEU A 183 -1.56 43.45 0.19
N ALA A 184 -1.87 44.70 -0.15
CA ALA A 184 -3.15 45.06 -0.75
C ALA A 184 -3.32 44.47 -2.16
N PHE A 185 -2.27 44.48 -3.00
CA PHE A 185 -2.33 43.93 -4.36
C PHE A 185 -2.48 42.39 -4.36
N ARG A 186 -1.85 41.71 -3.40
CA ARG A 186 -1.91 40.24 -3.27
C ARG A 186 -3.27 39.76 -2.74
N ASN A 187 -3.92 40.53 -1.87
CA ASN A 187 -5.26 40.24 -1.37
C ASN A 187 -6.37 40.56 -2.39
N GLN A 188 -6.15 41.52 -3.29
CA GLN A 188 -7.08 41.81 -4.40
C GLN A 188 -7.02 40.72 -5.48
N ALA A 189 -5.83 40.24 -5.86
CA ALA A 189 -5.66 39.16 -6.82
C ALA A 189 -6.27 37.82 -6.33
N MET A 190 -6.22 37.53 -5.03
CA MET A 190 -6.91 36.36 -4.44
C MET A 190 -8.43 36.52 -4.40
N LYS A 191 -8.95 37.73 -4.20
CA LYS A 191 -10.41 38.01 -4.25
C LYS A 191 -10.98 37.87 -5.66
N ASP A 192 -10.22 38.24 -6.69
CA ASP A 192 -10.67 38.13 -8.08
C ASP A 192 -10.64 36.69 -8.61
N VAL A 193 -9.66 35.87 -8.18
CA VAL A 193 -9.65 34.42 -8.47
C VAL A 193 -10.82 33.68 -7.80
N CYS A 194 -11.25 34.11 -6.60
CA CYS A 194 -12.43 33.55 -5.94
C CYS A 194 -13.76 34.03 -6.53
N ARG A 195 -13.81 35.21 -7.17
CA ARG A 195 -15.04 35.75 -7.79
C ARG A 195 -15.29 35.24 -9.21
N SER A 196 -14.27 34.77 -9.93
CA SER A 196 -14.46 34.16 -11.26
C SER A 196 -14.92 32.70 -11.25
N SER A 197 -15.14 32.09 -10.08
CA SER A 197 -15.52 30.67 -9.96
C SER A 197 -17.02 30.42 -9.68
N THR A 198 -17.89 31.44 -9.71
CA THR A 198 -19.31 31.29 -9.32
C THR A 198 -20.34 31.39 -10.45
N LEU A 199 -19.93 31.39 -11.71
CA LEU A 199 -20.89 31.39 -12.83
C LEU A 199 -20.47 30.41 -13.93
N SER A 200 -20.73 29.12 -13.73
CA SER A 200 -21.17 28.25 -14.83
C SER A 200 -21.63 26.88 -14.34
N SER A 201 -22.88 26.57 -14.69
CA SER A 201 -23.41 25.22 -14.91
C SER A 201 -23.85 24.39 -13.70
N ASN A 202 -25.14 24.56 -13.42
CA ASN A 202 -26.03 23.53 -12.88
C ASN A 202 -25.75 22.16 -13.50
N ASN A 203 -25.22 21.24 -12.70
CA ASN A 203 -25.40 19.81 -12.90
C ASN A 203 -25.63 19.16 -11.54
N VAL A 204 -26.91 18.87 -11.28
CA VAL A 204 -27.36 18.04 -10.17
C VAL A 204 -26.86 16.61 -10.43
N TYR A 205 -25.70 16.28 -9.86
CA TYR A 205 -25.27 14.89 -9.71
C TYR A 205 -25.71 14.37 -8.35
N LEU A 206 -26.64 13.41 -8.37
CA LEU A 206 -26.98 12.55 -7.24
C LEU A 206 -25.71 11.90 -6.70
N ALA A 207 -25.40 12.16 -5.43
CA ALA A 207 -24.27 11.58 -4.72
C ALA A 207 -24.40 10.04 -4.65
N PRO A 208 -23.44 9.26 -5.18
CA PRO A 208 -23.40 7.83 -4.93
C PRO A 208 -22.90 7.58 -3.50
N HIS A 209 -23.60 6.67 -2.82
CA HIS A 209 -23.40 6.19 -1.45
C HIS A 209 -21.99 6.37 -0.88
N ALA A 210 -21.93 7.05 0.27
CA ALA A 210 -20.75 7.10 1.12
C ALA A 210 -20.25 5.67 1.43
N PRO A 211 -18.93 5.41 1.32
CA PRO A 211 -18.37 4.12 1.70
C PRO A 211 -18.63 3.85 3.20
N PRO A 212 -18.84 2.58 3.59
CA PRO A 212 -19.01 2.23 5.00
C PRO A 212 -17.79 2.73 5.80
N PRO A 213 -17.98 3.21 7.03
CA PRO A 213 -16.89 3.68 7.87
C PRO A 213 -15.82 2.58 7.99
N PRO A 214 -14.52 2.93 7.96
CA PRO A 214 -13.46 1.96 8.18
C PRO A 214 -13.74 1.23 9.50
N GLY A 215 -13.75 -0.10 9.43
CA GLY A 215 -13.90 -0.93 10.61
C GLY A 215 -12.86 -0.52 11.67
N PRO A 216 -13.18 -0.68 12.96
CA PRO A 216 -12.27 -0.28 14.03
C PRO A 216 -10.88 -0.87 13.77
N PRO A 217 -9.80 -0.09 14.04
CA PRO A 217 -8.45 -0.54 13.77
C PRO A 217 -8.27 -1.90 14.44
N ILE A 218 -7.75 -2.87 13.68
CA ILE A 218 -7.41 -4.20 14.19
C ILE A 218 -6.46 -3.96 15.35
N ARG A 219 -7.00 -4.01 16.57
CA ARG A 219 -6.24 -3.86 17.80
C ARG A 219 -5.31 -5.06 17.83
N THR A 220 -4.02 -4.81 17.64
CA THR A 220 -3.03 -5.86 17.70
C THR A 220 -3.09 -6.49 19.09
N LEU A 221 -2.97 -7.82 19.15
CA LEU A 221 -2.94 -8.59 20.41
C LEU A 221 -1.93 -8.01 21.43
N THR A 222 -0.87 -7.37 20.92
CA THR A 222 0.14 -6.63 21.70
C THR A 222 -0.42 -5.38 22.38
N HIS A 223 -1.30 -4.61 21.74
CA HIS A 223 -1.94 -3.46 22.37
C HIS A 223 -2.89 -3.90 23.50
N GLU A 224 -3.69 -4.95 23.27
CA GLU A 224 -4.61 -5.46 24.30
C GLU A 224 -3.87 -6.05 25.50
N THR A 225 -2.78 -6.78 25.27
CA THR A 225 -1.94 -7.29 26.36
C THR A 225 -1.27 -6.17 27.16
N LEU A 226 -0.74 -5.13 26.51
CA LEU A 226 -0.18 -3.96 27.21
C LEU A 226 -1.26 -3.18 27.99
N THR A 227 -2.46 -3.02 27.44
CA THR A 227 -3.57 -2.33 28.11
C THR A 227 -4.06 -3.13 29.34
N ASN A 228 -4.13 -4.45 29.21
CA ASN A 228 -4.47 -5.35 30.32
C ASN A 228 -3.39 -5.35 31.41
N LEU A 229 -2.11 -5.30 31.03
CA LEU A 229 -1.00 -5.24 31.98
C LEU A 229 -0.94 -3.89 32.69
N HIS A 230 -1.21 -2.80 31.99
CA HIS A 230 -1.29 -1.45 32.56
C HIS A 230 -2.49 -1.31 33.53
N SER A 231 -3.67 -1.80 33.16
CA SER A 231 -4.84 -1.81 34.04
C SER A 231 -4.64 -2.69 35.28
N TYR A 232 -3.91 -3.81 35.14
CA TYR A 232 -3.51 -4.64 36.27
C TYR A 232 -2.57 -3.90 37.23
N HIS A 233 -1.56 -3.19 36.71
CA HIS A 233 -0.68 -2.36 37.54
C HIS A 233 -1.44 -1.24 38.24
N LEU A 234 -2.31 -0.50 37.54
CA LEU A 234 -3.15 0.52 38.17
C LEU A 234 -4.03 -0.06 39.29
N ARG A 235 -4.57 -1.26 39.10
CA ARG A 235 -5.36 -1.95 40.11
C ARG A 235 -4.50 -2.37 41.30
N LEU A 236 -3.29 -2.86 41.08
CA LEU A 236 -2.34 -3.19 42.15
C LEU A 236 -1.92 -1.94 42.92
N THR A 237 -1.56 -0.86 42.24
CA THR A 237 -1.19 0.41 42.86
C THR A 237 -2.32 0.94 43.73
N ARG A 238 -3.55 0.94 43.21
CA ARG A 238 -4.74 1.31 44.01
C ARG A 238 -4.96 0.39 45.20
N LEU A 239 -4.73 -0.92 45.05
CA LEU A 239 -4.83 -1.86 46.17
C LEU A 239 -3.77 -1.60 47.24
N VAL A 240 -2.54 -1.27 46.85
CA VAL A 240 -1.45 -0.91 47.76
C VAL A 240 -1.72 0.43 48.44
N GLU A 241 -2.21 1.44 47.70
CA GLU A 241 -2.62 2.74 48.25
C GLU A 241 -3.78 2.58 49.24
N THR A 242 -4.79 1.75 48.92
CA THR A 242 -5.89 1.45 49.86
C THR A 242 -5.47 0.56 51.03
N GLN A 243 -4.37 -0.20 50.91
CA GLN A 243 -3.78 -0.94 52.04
C GLN A 243 -2.95 -0.01 52.93
N ALA A 244 -2.25 0.97 52.36
CA ALA A 244 -1.50 1.97 53.11
C ALA A 244 -2.43 2.94 53.86
N ALA A 245 -3.62 3.22 53.31
CA ALA A 245 -4.72 3.89 54.01
C ALA A 245 -5.45 2.91 54.95
N HIS A 246 -4.77 2.44 56.00
CA HIS A 246 -5.27 1.47 56.97
C HIS A 246 -6.41 2.03 57.86
N GLU A 247 -7.66 1.97 57.37
CA GLU A 247 -8.90 1.97 58.17
C GLU A 247 -10.09 1.14 57.58
N PRO A 248 -10.21 0.82 56.27
CA PRO A 248 -11.41 0.12 55.78
C PRO A 248 -11.36 -1.41 55.92
N SER A 249 -10.18 -2.02 56.11
CA SER A 249 -10.06 -3.49 56.28
C SER A 249 -10.60 -3.95 57.64
N THR A 250 -10.36 -3.18 58.70
CA THR A 250 -10.87 -3.46 60.05
C THR A 250 -12.39 -3.31 60.10
N LEU A 251 -12.96 -2.30 59.45
CA LEU A 251 -14.42 -2.07 59.37
C LEU A 251 -15.15 -3.17 58.58
N LEU A 252 -14.59 -3.62 57.45
CA LEU A 252 -15.16 -4.73 56.68
C LEU A 252 -15.10 -6.04 57.47
N MET A 253 -13.98 -6.32 58.13
CA MET A 253 -13.83 -7.50 58.99
C MET A 253 -14.77 -7.44 60.20
N ALA A 254 -14.97 -6.26 60.79
CA ALA A 254 -15.93 -6.05 61.88
C ALA A 254 -17.39 -6.28 61.42
N ARG A 255 -17.79 -5.77 60.24
CA ARG A 255 -19.12 -6.03 59.67
C ARG A 255 -19.33 -7.52 59.34
N LEU A 256 -18.29 -8.21 58.88
CA LEU A 256 -18.35 -9.63 58.56
C LEU A 256 -18.45 -10.48 59.83
N ARG A 257 -17.70 -10.14 60.88
CA ARG A 257 -17.85 -10.69 62.24
C ARG A 257 -19.28 -10.52 62.76
N GLN A 258 -19.82 -9.30 62.66
CA GLN A 258 -21.18 -8.98 63.14
C GLN A 258 -22.25 -9.79 62.39
N ARG A 259 -22.12 -9.97 61.07
CA ARG A 259 -23.06 -10.79 60.29
C ARG A 259 -22.94 -12.28 60.61
N LEU A 260 -21.73 -12.80 60.78
CA LEU A 260 -21.54 -14.21 61.15
C LEU A 260 -22.09 -14.51 62.55
N ALA A 261 -21.86 -13.61 63.51
CA ALA A 261 -22.43 -13.71 64.85
C ALA A 261 -23.97 -13.71 64.84
N LYS A 262 -24.59 -12.89 63.97
CA LYS A 262 -26.05 -12.84 63.81
C LYS A 262 -26.65 -14.13 63.22
N ILE A 263 -25.93 -14.81 62.33
CA ILE A 263 -26.43 -16.00 61.62
C ILE A 263 -26.28 -17.28 62.46
N ARG A 264 -25.20 -17.41 63.23
CA ARG A 264 -24.89 -18.64 63.97
C ARG A 264 -25.14 -18.58 65.48
N GLY A 265 -25.49 -17.41 66.00
CA GLY A 265 -25.75 -17.18 67.41
C GLY A 265 -24.45 -16.94 68.23
N PRO A 266 -24.60 -16.41 69.46
CA PRO A 266 -23.48 -15.86 70.24
C PRO A 266 -22.50 -16.90 70.81
N LYS A 267 -22.77 -18.20 70.64
CA LYS A 267 -21.93 -19.30 71.19
C LYS A 267 -21.06 -20.01 70.15
N ALA A 268 -21.19 -19.68 68.86
CA ALA A 268 -20.35 -20.27 67.83
C ALA A 268 -19.08 -19.43 67.65
N ASP A 269 -17.92 -20.09 67.59
CA ASP A 269 -16.61 -19.47 67.34
C ASP A 269 -16.58 -18.75 65.98
N ALA A 270 -17.04 -17.50 65.99
CA ALA A 270 -17.14 -16.66 64.80
C ALA A 270 -15.76 -16.39 64.18
N GLU A 271 -14.70 -16.43 64.99
CA GLU A 271 -13.32 -16.29 64.54
C GLU A 271 -12.84 -17.49 63.73
N GLU A 272 -13.12 -18.71 64.20
CA GLU A 272 -12.73 -19.94 63.48
C GLU A 272 -13.37 -20.00 62.09
N LEU A 273 -14.64 -19.61 61.99
CA LEU A 273 -15.32 -19.54 60.70
C LEU A 273 -14.78 -18.46 59.78
N LEU A 274 -14.43 -17.30 60.33
CA LEU A 274 -13.83 -16.22 59.58
C LEU A 274 -12.49 -16.65 59.00
N GLU A 275 -11.66 -17.30 59.82
CA GLU A 275 -10.39 -17.84 59.39
C GLU A 275 -10.58 -18.90 58.29
N ARG A 276 -11.58 -19.76 58.43
CA ARG A 276 -11.94 -20.76 57.41
C ARG A 276 -12.46 -20.14 56.12
N CYS A 277 -13.27 -19.08 56.20
CA CYS A 277 -13.72 -18.33 55.02
C CYS A 277 -12.56 -17.59 54.34
N CYS A 278 -11.67 -16.97 55.11
CA CYS A 278 -10.48 -16.31 54.61
C CYS A 278 -9.52 -17.31 53.93
N SER A 279 -9.31 -18.50 54.51
CA SER A 279 -8.46 -19.53 53.91
C SER A 279 -9.05 -20.06 52.60
N VAL A 280 -10.36 -20.30 52.53
CA VAL A 280 -11.05 -20.68 51.29
C VAL A 280 -11.00 -19.57 50.24
N ALA A 281 -11.21 -18.31 50.64
CA ALA A 281 -11.13 -17.16 49.75
C ALA A 281 -9.71 -16.99 49.18
N ARG A 282 -8.67 -17.10 50.03
CA ARG A 282 -7.25 -17.09 49.61
C ARG A 282 -6.95 -18.26 48.66
N ALA A 283 -7.43 -19.47 48.96
CA ALA A 283 -7.24 -20.64 48.10
C ALA A 283 -7.98 -20.54 46.76
N ARG A 284 -9.14 -19.86 46.71
CA ARG A 284 -9.87 -19.56 45.47
C ARG A 284 -9.18 -18.45 44.66
N ALA A 285 -8.75 -17.38 45.33
CA ALA A 285 -8.00 -16.30 44.70
C ALA A 285 -6.67 -16.81 44.10
N GLY A 286 -5.95 -17.67 44.83
CA GLY A 286 -4.75 -18.33 44.34
C GLY A 286 -4.98 -19.21 43.11
N ARG A 287 -6.14 -19.88 43.02
CA ARG A 287 -6.53 -20.66 41.83
C ARG A 287 -6.98 -19.80 40.65
N ALA A 288 -7.52 -18.61 40.90
CA ALA A 288 -7.99 -17.68 39.86
C ALA A 288 -6.86 -16.85 39.24
N LEU A 289 -5.76 -16.64 39.96
CA LEU A 289 -4.55 -16.02 39.43
C LEU A 289 -3.87 -16.98 38.45
N ARG A 290 -4.15 -16.81 37.14
CA ARG A 290 -3.44 -17.50 36.05
C ARG A 290 -1.94 -17.15 36.01
N TYR A 291 -1.57 -16.03 36.62
CA TYR A 291 -0.18 -15.72 36.89
C TYR A 291 0.25 -16.54 38.10
N LYS A 292 0.97 -17.64 37.87
CA LYS A 292 1.70 -18.31 38.95
C LYS A 292 2.77 -17.33 39.42
N PRO A 293 2.67 -16.73 40.62
CA PRO A 293 3.78 -15.96 41.15
C PRO A 293 5.01 -16.86 41.15
N ALA A 294 6.17 -16.30 40.84
CA ALA A 294 7.46 -17.01 40.75
C ALA A 294 7.89 -17.71 42.07
N GLN A 295 7.01 -17.79 43.06
CA GLN A 295 7.19 -18.42 44.36
C GLN A 295 7.06 -19.96 44.29
N GLU A 296 6.46 -20.53 43.23
CA GLU A 296 6.49 -21.98 42.95
C GLU A 296 7.68 -22.43 42.10
N LEU A 297 8.42 -21.49 41.49
CA LEU A 297 9.78 -21.79 41.07
C LEU A 297 10.56 -21.88 42.38
N ARG A 298 10.91 -23.12 42.78
CA ARG A 298 11.81 -23.34 43.90
C ARG A 298 12.95 -22.31 43.78
N PRO A 299 13.36 -21.65 44.87
CA PRO A 299 14.59 -20.86 44.90
C PRO A 299 15.81 -21.79 44.83
N GLU A 300 15.84 -22.70 43.85
CA GLU A 300 17.07 -23.29 43.34
C GLU A 300 17.81 -22.15 42.62
N LYS A 301 18.45 -21.33 43.46
CA LYS A 301 19.56 -20.42 43.18
C LYS A 301 19.51 -19.80 41.78
N VAL A 302 18.51 -18.96 41.50
CA VAL A 302 18.71 -17.92 40.49
C VAL A 302 19.82 -17.03 41.06
N THR A 303 21.04 -17.22 40.57
CA THR A 303 22.19 -16.46 41.02
C THR A 303 21.98 -14.99 40.66
N ARG A 304 22.56 -14.10 41.45
CA ARG A 304 22.54 -12.66 41.15
C ARG A 304 23.05 -12.38 39.73
N GLU A 305 24.05 -13.15 39.29
CA GLU A 305 24.62 -13.11 37.93
C GLU A 305 23.59 -13.43 36.84
N GLU A 306 22.73 -14.43 37.03
CA GLU A 306 21.67 -14.74 36.06
C GLU A 306 20.64 -13.61 35.95
N LEU A 307 20.36 -12.93 37.06
CA LEU A 307 19.40 -11.83 37.12
C LEU A 307 19.99 -10.56 36.49
N GLU A 308 21.26 -10.27 36.75
CA GLU A 308 22.03 -9.21 36.08
C GLU A 308 22.13 -9.49 34.56
N GLY A 309 22.44 -10.72 34.16
CA GLY A 309 22.48 -11.10 32.74
C GLY A 309 21.11 -11.00 32.04
N LYS A 310 20.00 -11.29 32.73
CA LYS A 310 18.65 -11.04 32.20
C LYS A 310 18.33 -9.54 32.12
N ALA A 311 18.80 -8.74 33.07
CA ALA A 311 18.62 -7.30 33.07
C ALA A 311 19.38 -6.64 31.92
N GLU A 312 20.61 -7.06 31.65
CA GLU A 312 21.42 -6.59 30.50
C GLU A 312 20.76 -6.98 29.17
N LYS A 313 20.32 -8.23 29.02
CA LYS A 313 19.57 -8.66 27.82
C LYS A 313 18.30 -7.84 27.61
N ASN A 314 17.58 -7.51 28.68
CA ASN A 314 16.40 -6.64 28.58
C ASN A 314 16.77 -5.20 28.24
N ARG A 315 17.92 -4.69 28.68
CA ARG A 315 18.42 -3.36 28.30
C ARG A 315 18.77 -3.33 26.81
N ALA A 316 19.53 -4.31 26.32
CA ALA A 316 19.88 -4.42 24.90
C ALA A 316 18.63 -4.49 24.01
N LYS A 317 17.62 -5.30 24.39
CA LYS A 317 16.35 -5.36 23.66
C LYS A 317 15.57 -4.05 23.67
N ARG A 318 15.65 -3.27 24.76
CA ARG A 318 15.03 -1.94 24.82
C ARG A 318 15.73 -0.96 23.89
N GLU A 319 17.06 -0.98 23.85
CA GLU A 319 17.86 -0.16 22.94
C GLU A 319 17.56 -0.51 21.47
N GLU A 320 17.48 -1.81 21.15
CA GLU A 320 17.09 -2.28 19.81
C GLU A 320 15.67 -1.82 19.43
N LEU A 321 14.70 -1.98 20.33
CA LEU A 321 13.33 -1.50 20.08
C LEU A 321 13.25 0.02 19.94
N GLN A 322 14.08 0.76 20.69
CA GLN A 322 14.17 2.21 20.56
C GLN A 322 14.76 2.60 19.19
N GLN A 323 15.83 1.96 18.76
CA GLN A 323 16.43 2.18 17.43
C GLN A 323 15.45 1.88 16.30
N LEU A 324 14.71 0.76 16.38
CA LEU A 324 13.68 0.42 15.41
C LEU A 324 12.54 1.45 15.39
N SER A 325 12.14 1.93 16.57
CA SER A 325 11.14 3.00 16.68
C SER A 325 11.63 4.30 16.05
N ASP A 326 12.86 4.73 16.34
CA ASP A 326 13.46 5.94 15.81
C ASP A 326 13.62 5.85 14.28
N HIS A 327 14.01 4.68 13.77
CA HIS A 327 14.10 4.41 12.34
C HIS A 327 12.72 4.49 11.66
N ALA A 328 11.68 3.91 12.27
CA ALA A 328 10.32 3.99 11.75
C ALA A 328 9.79 5.44 11.71
N VAL A 329 10.11 6.26 12.73
CA VAL A 329 9.76 7.68 12.75
C VAL A 329 10.49 8.45 11.65
N ALA A 330 11.80 8.20 11.47
CA ALA A 330 12.58 8.82 10.41
C ALA A 330 12.05 8.47 9.02
N LEU A 331 11.68 7.20 8.80
CA LEU A 331 11.07 6.75 7.55
C LEU A 331 9.70 7.41 7.32
N GLY A 332 8.89 7.56 8.37
CA GLY A 332 7.64 8.31 8.31
C GLY A 332 7.83 9.75 7.85
N PHE A 333 8.82 10.45 8.42
CA PHE A 333 9.16 11.83 8.03
C PHE A 333 9.62 11.92 6.57
N LEU A 334 10.45 10.98 6.11
CA LEU A 334 10.90 10.92 4.72
C LEU A 334 9.73 10.68 3.75
N CYS A 335 8.81 9.77 4.09
CA CYS A 335 7.62 9.53 3.29
C CYS A 335 6.74 10.79 3.20
N GLU A 336 6.50 11.49 4.30
CA GLU A 336 5.74 12.75 4.31
C GLU A 336 6.40 13.82 3.43
N HIS A 337 7.73 13.96 3.54
CA HIS A 337 8.50 14.90 2.72
C HIS A 337 8.41 14.56 1.22
N LEU A 338 8.55 13.29 0.86
CA LEU A 338 8.42 12.83 -0.54
C LEU A 338 7.01 13.07 -1.09
N ILE A 339 5.96 12.78 -0.30
CA ILE A 339 4.57 13.05 -0.69
C ILE A 339 4.36 14.55 -0.93
N ALA A 340 4.91 15.40 -0.06
CA ALA A 340 4.84 16.86 -0.24
C ALA A 340 5.57 17.31 -1.51
N SER A 341 6.79 16.80 -1.75
CA SER A 341 7.58 17.10 -2.95
C SER A 341 6.87 16.68 -4.24
N ILE A 342 6.31 15.47 -4.28
CA ILE A 342 5.52 14.97 -5.42
C ILE A 342 4.29 15.85 -5.62
N SER A 343 3.61 16.26 -4.55
CA SER A 343 2.44 17.14 -4.64
C SER A 343 2.82 18.48 -5.27
N VAL A 344 3.93 19.09 -4.83
CA VAL A 344 4.45 20.34 -5.40
C VAL A 344 4.81 20.16 -6.88
N PHE A 345 5.46 19.05 -7.24
CA PHE A 345 5.80 18.75 -8.63
C PHE A 345 4.55 18.62 -9.50
N VAL A 346 3.53 17.89 -9.04
CA VAL A 346 2.27 17.69 -9.78
C VAL A 346 1.50 19.00 -9.94
N GLU A 347 1.47 19.83 -8.90
CA GLU A 347 0.72 21.09 -8.91
C GLU A 347 1.42 22.21 -9.68
N ARG A 348 2.76 22.31 -9.60
CA ARG A 348 3.52 23.43 -10.17
C ARG A 348 4.28 23.08 -11.43
N THR A 349 5.03 21.99 -11.42
CA THR A 349 5.98 21.67 -12.49
C THR A 349 5.33 20.92 -13.64
N ALA A 350 4.48 19.94 -13.35
CA ALA A 350 3.79 19.13 -14.35
C ALA A 350 2.95 19.94 -15.35
N PRO A 351 2.13 20.96 -14.96
CA PRO A 351 1.39 21.75 -15.95
C PRO A 351 2.30 22.58 -16.84
N VAL A 352 3.40 23.13 -16.31
CA VAL A 352 4.38 23.90 -17.09
C VAL A 352 5.07 23.00 -18.12
N LEU A 353 5.52 21.81 -17.70
CA LEU A 353 6.10 20.82 -18.61
C LEU A 353 5.09 20.36 -19.66
N ARG A 354 3.84 20.10 -19.27
CA ARG A 354 2.78 19.71 -20.21
C ARG A 354 2.52 20.80 -21.24
N ALA A 355 2.40 22.06 -20.81
CA ALA A 355 2.21 23.19 -21.70
C ALA A 355 3.40 23.35 -22.67
N SER A 356 4.63 23.20 -22.17
CA SER A 356 5.84 23.23 -23.00
C SER A 356 5.86 22.13 -24.06
N VAL A 357 5.53 20.89 -23.68
CA VAL A 357 5.49 19.75 -24.60
C VAL A 357 4.35 19.89 -25.62
N GLU A 358 3.18 20.39 -25.19
CA GLU A 358 2.07 20.67 -26.10
C GLU A 358 2.42 21.75 -27.13
N GLU A 359 3.17 22.78 -26.72
CA GLU A 359 3.63 23.82 -27.62
C GLU A 359 4.68 23.29 -28.63
N GLU A 360 5.65 22.51 -28.17
CA GLU A 360 6.59 21.83 -29.08
C GLU A 360 5.88 20.87 -30.04
N ALA A 361 4.85 20.15 -29.58
CA ALA A 361 4.05 19.27 -30.42
C ALA A 361 3.29 20.06 -31.50
N ARG A 362 2.78 21.26 -31.19
CA ARG A 362 2.17 22.16 -32.19
C ARG A 362 3.18 22.65 -33.21
N LEU A 363 4.37 23.06 -32.77
CA LEU A 363 5.45 23.48 -33.66
C LEU A 363 5.88 22.33 -34.58
N ALA A 364 6.09 21.13 -34.03
CA ALA A 364 6.42 19.93 -34.79
C ALA A 364 5.34 19.57 -35.81
N LYS A 365 4.06 19.68 -35.43
CA LYS A 365 2.94 19.50 -36.37
C LYS A 365 3.00 20.50 -37.52
N GLY A 366 3.28 21.77 -37.24
CA GLY A 366 3.49 22.80 -38.26
C GLY A 366 4.61 22.42 -39.24
N TYR A 367 5.75 21.93 -38.74
CA TYR A 367 6.83 21.43 -39.61
C TYR A 367 6.40 20.24 -40.47
N VAL A 368 5.66 19.28 -39.90
CA VAL A 368 5.13 18.13 -40.65
C VAL A 368 4.15 18.57 -41.72
N ASP A 369 3.29 19.54 -41.44
CA ASP A 369 2.33 20.08 -42.40
C ASP A 369 3.06 20.84 -43.53
N VAL A 370 4.12 21.60 -43.24
CA VAL A 370 4.98 22.22 -44.25
C VAL A 370 5.69 21.18 -45.11
N LEU A 371 6.22 20.11 -44.50
CA LEU A 371 6.84 19.01 -45.24
C LEU A 371 5.82 18.28 -46.13
N ARG A 372 4.62 18.00 -45.61
CA ARG A 372 3.51 17.43 -46.38
C ARG A 372 3.13 18.30 -47.55
N LEU A 373 2.96 19.61 -47.33
CA LEU A 373 2.67 20.57 -48.40
C LEU A 373 3.78 20.59 -49.45
N ARG A 374 5.07 20.53 -49.06
CA ARG A 374 6.18 20.45 -50.00
C ARG A 374 6.19 19.15 -50.81
N ILE A 375 5.87 18.02 -50.18
CA ILE A 375 5.75 16.72 -50.88
C ILE A 375 4.59 16.78 -51.88
N CYS A 376 3.40 17.20 -51.43
CA CYS A 376 2.21 17.27 -52.29
C CYS A 376 2.32 18.32 -53.40
N ALA A 377 2.95 19.47 -53.15
CA ALA A 377 3.19 20.50 -54.16
C ALA A 377 4.28 20.10 -55.16
N GLY A 378 5.21 19.23 -54.76
CA GLY A 378 6.22 18.65 -55.65
C GLY A 378 5.64 17.68 -56.70
N ASP A 379 4.44 17.14 -56.46
CA ASP A 379 3.77 16.19 -57.36
C ASP A 379 2.88 16.85 -58.42
N THR A 380 2.46 18.11 -58.21
CA THR A 380 1.46 18.76 -59.09
C THR A 380 2.06 19.66 -60.16
N GLU A 381 3.28 20.16 -59.99
CA GLU A 381 3.96 21.00 -60.99
C GLU A 381 4.91 20.17 -61.89
N GLY A 382 4.33 19.49 -62.90
CA GLY A 382 5.07 18.98 -64.07
C GLY A 382 5.08 17.45 -64.18
N ARG A 383 4.07 16.85 -64.82
CA ARG A 383 4.21 16.33 -66.21
C ARG A 383 5.64 15.94 -66.60
N GLY A 384 5.90 14.64 -66.61
CA GLY A 384 6.62 14.01 -67.71
C GLY A 384 8.14 14.06 -67.69
N HIS A 385 8.79 14.24 -66.54
CA HIS A 385 10.17 13.80 -66.39
C HIS A 385 10.21 12.61 -65.45
N GLU A 386 10.60 11.47 -66.01
CA GLU A 386 11.07 10.26 -65.35
C GLU A 386 12.03 10.63 -64.20
N ARG A 387 11.48 10.93 -63.03
CA ARG A 387 12.27 10.99 -61.80
C ARG A 387 12.46 9.56 -61.34
N ASP A 388 13.46 8.92 -61.95
CA ASP A 388 14.13 7.72 -61.46
C ASP A 388 14.94 7.98 -60.16
N GLY A 389 14.78 9.15 -59.53
CA GLY A 389 15.28 9.42 -58.19
C GLY A 389 14.50 8.60 -57.17
N SER A 390 14.95 7.36 -56.95
CA SER A 390 14.25 6.38 -56.13
C SER A 390 14.06 6.89 -54.69
N PHE A 391 12.91 6.55 -54.10
CA PHE A 391 12.59 6.69 -52.67
C PHE A 391 13.76 6.34 -51.72
N VAL A 392 14.69 5.49 -52.17
CA VAL A 392 15.92 5.12 -51.47
C VAL A 392 16.82 6.33 -51.21
N GLU A 393 16.97 7.27 -52.15
CA GLU A 393 17.80 8.46 -51.98
C GLU A 393 17.23 9.42 -50.92
N ASP A 394 15.90 9.54 -50.85
CA ASP A 394 15.23 10.39 -49.86
C ASP A 394 15.31 9.80 -48.45
N VAL A 395 15.17 8.48 -48.31
CA VAL A 395 15.37 7.77 -47.02
C VAL A 395 16.84 7.85 -46.60
N GLN A 396 17.78 7.66 -47.52
CA GLN A 396 19.21 7.79 -47.26
C GLN A 396 19.58 9.20 -46.80
N ARG A 397 19.02 10.24 -47.44
CA ARG A 397 19.21 11.63 -47.05
C ARG A 397 18.63 11.93 -45.67
N ALA A 398 17.43 11.42 -45.38
CA ALA A 398 16.79 11.60 -44.06
C ALA A 398 17.57 10.91 -42.92
N CYS A 399 18.19 9.76 -43.19
CA CYS A 399 19.03 9.05 -42.23
C CYS A 399 20.47 9.60 -42.15
N GLY A 400 20.83 10.61 -42.95
CA GLY A 400 22.19 11.13 -43.04
C GLY A 400 23.20 10.13 -43.61
N ILE A 401 22.73 9.08 -44.27
CA ILE A 401 23.54 8.05 -44.92
C ILE A 401 23.82 8.57 -46.32
N ARG A 402 25.00 9.18 -46.54
CA ARG A 402 25.45 9.53 -47.88
C ARG A 402 25.53 8.24 -48.70
N VAL A 403 24.84 8.20 -49.85
CA VAL A 403 24.69 7.03 -50.72
C VAL A 403 26.02 6.30 -50.90
N PRO A 404 26.23 5.16 -50.26
CA PRO A 404 27.31 4.28 -50.63
C PRO A 404 26.83 3.38 -51.74
N ASN A 405 27.63 3.20 -52.78
CA ASN A 405 27.40 2.15 -53.78
C ASN A 405 27.62 0.74 -53.20
N ASP A 406 28.07 0.62 -51.95
CA ASP A 406 28.33 -0.66 -51.28
C ASP A 406 27.31 -0.91 -50.15
N PRO A 407 26.49 -1.96 -50.21
CA PRO A 407 25.55 -2.34 -49.14
C PRO A 407 26.24 -2.54 -47.77
N LYS A 408 27.55 -2.83 -47.74
CA LYS A 408 28.32 -2.94 -46.49
C LYS A 408 28.41 -1.61 -45.74
N GLU A 409 28.48 -0.48 -46.43
CA GLU A 409 28.53 0.83 -45.80
C GLU A 409 27.18 1.23 -45.18
N VAL A 410 26.07 0.79 -45.76
CA VAL A 410 24.73 0.95 -45.16
C VAL A 410 24.62 0.17 -43.86
N ILE A 411 25.12 -1.07 -43.83
CA ILE A 411 25.19 -1.89 -42.61
C ILE A 411 26.06 -1.22 -41.56
N HIS A 412 27.26 -0.75 -41.91
CA HIS A 412 28.12 0.03 -41.00
C HIS A 412 27.48 1.35 -40.54
N GLY A 413 26.65 1.98 -41.36
CA GLY A 413 25.87 3.17 -40.98
C GLY A 413 24.82 2.85 -39.92
N VAL A 414 24.07 1.76 -40.11
CA VAL A 414 23.08 1.27 -39.14
C VAL A 414 23.75 0.79 -37.85
N GLU A 415 24.88 0.08 -37.95
CA GLU A 415 25.67 -0.34 -36.79
C GLU A 415 26.19 0.86 -35.99
N ARG A 416 26.68 1.92 -36.65
CA ARG A 416 27.07 3.18 -35.98
C ARG A 416 25.88 3.87 -35.31
N LEU A 417 24.70 3.87 -35.93
CA LEU A 417 23.48 4.42 -35.32
C LEU A 417 23.07 3.63 -34.06
N LEU A 418 23.13 2.30 -34.14
CA LEU A 418 22.86 1.42 -32.99
C LEU A 418 23.90 1.60 -31.87
N GLN A 419 25.19 1.73 -32.21
CA GLN A 419 26.24 2.04 -31.24
C GLN A 419 26.02 3.41 -30.58
N ARG A 420 25.65 4.43 -31.34
CA ARG A 420 25.39 5.77 -30.81
C ARG A 420 24.18 5.79 -29.86
N SER A 421 23.14 5.03 -30.20
CA SER A 421 21.98 4.80 -29.32
C SER A 421 22.38 4.06 -28.03
N GLY A 422 23.23 3.03 -28.15
CA GLY A 422 23.79 2.32 -27.00
C GLY A 422 24.65 3.21 -26.10
N GLN A 423 25.46 4.10 -26.69
CA GLN A 423 26.25 5.09 -25.97
C GLN A 423 25.35 6.12 -25.25
N GLN A 424 24.32 6.65 -25.91
CA GLN A 424 23.33 7.53 -25.27
C GLN A 424 22.61 6.84 -24.10
N SER A 425 22.24 5.57 -24.26
CA SER A 425 21.62 4.79 -23.19
C SER A 425 22.59 4.59 -22.02
N SER A 426 23.86 4.29 -22.29
CA SER A 426 24.91 4.18 -21.25
C SER A 426 25.18 5.51 -20.52
N LEU A 427 25.07 6.65 -21.23
CA LEU A 427 25.14 7.98 -20.64
C LEU A 427 23.95 8.26 -19.72
N ILE A 428 22.74 7.86 -20.12
CA ILE A 428 21.56 7.94 -19.25
C ILE A 428 21.77 7.08 -18.00
N THR A 429 22.23 5.83 -18.16
CA THR A 429 22.50 4.92 -17.03
C THR A 429 23.57 5.45 -16.08
N SER A 430 24.60 6.12 -16.60
CA SER A 430 25.63 6.77 -15.78
C SER A 430 25.14 8.06 -15.11
N ILE A 431 24.19 8.78 -15.71
CA ILE A 431 23.54 9.94 -15.06
C ILE A 431 22.58 9.46 -13.94
N THR A 432 21.97 8.28 -14.05
CA THR A 432 21.16 7.69 -12.98
C THR A 432 21.97 7.19 -11.78
N SER A 433 23.31 7.30 -11.79
CA SER A 433 24.16 6.96 -10.64
C SER A 433 24.06 7.98 -9.49
N LEU A 434 23.07 8.87 -9.50
CA LEU A 434 22.69 9.67 -8.34
C LEU A 434 22.27 8.73 -7.20
N ARG A 435 23.20 8.58 -6.25
CA ARG A 435 23.16 7.78 -5.02
C ARG A 435 21.76 7.30 -4.63
N ALA A 436 21.33 6.20 -5.22
CA ALA A 436 20.16 5.47 -4.80
C ALA A 436 20.43 4.93 -3.37
N PRO A 437 19.41 4.87 -2.49
CA PRO A 437 19.54 4.21 -1.20
C PRO A 437 20.06 2.77 -1.40
N ALA A 438 20.83 2.27 -0.43
CA ALA A 438 21.47 0.95 -0.52
C ALA A 438 20.47 -0.10 -0.99
N GLN A 439 20.66 -0.57 -2.22
CA GLN A 439 19.77 -1.52 -2.87
C GLN A 439 19.82 -2.83 -2.09
N THR A 440 18.67 -3.44 -1.91
CA THR A 440 18.60 -4.76 -1.30
C THR A 440 19.18 -5.79 -2.29
N SER A 441 19.81 -6.85 -1.79
CA SER A 441 20.42 -7.90 -2.65
C SER A 441 19.44 -8.52 -3.66
N GLU A 442 18.13 -8.49 -3.37
CA GLU A 442 17.09 -8.95 -4.30
C GLU A 442 16.87 -7.97 -5.47
N GLU A 443 16.98 -6.66 -5.24
CA GLU A 443 16.84 -5.65 -6.28
C GLU A 443 18.02 -5.68 -7.25
N GLU A 444 19.24 -5.92 -6.75
CA GLU A 444 20.42 -6.12 -7.62
C GLU A 444 20.26 -7.33 -8.54
N ALA A 445 19.70 -8.43 -8.02
CA ALA A 445 19.41 -9.62 -8.83
C ALA A 445 18.36 -9.36 -9.91
N LEU A 446 17.32 -8.57 -9.60
CA LEU A 446 16.30 -8.17 -10.58
C LEU A 446 16.84 -7.25 -11.67
N ILE A 447 17.70 -6.29 -11.29
CA ILE A 447 18.37 -5.39 -12.24
C ILE A 447 19.31 -6.19 -13.16
N ALA A 448 20.10 -7.11 -12.61
CA ALA A 448 20.95 -8.00 -13.39
C ALA A 448 20.15 -8.88 -14.36
N ALA A 449 19.03 -9.45 -13.91
CA ALA A 449 18.14 -10.24 -14.75
C ALA A 449 17.53 -9.42 -15.90
N TYR A 450 17.15 -8.17 -15.62
CA TYR A 450 16.64 -7.25 -16.66
C TYR A 450 17.71 -6.95 -17.72
N HIS A 451 18.93 -6.61 -17.31
CA HIS A 451 20.03 -6.35 -18.25
C HIS A 451 20.37 -7.58 -19.09
N ALA A 452 20.44 -8.76 -18.49
CA ALA A 452 20.65 -10.02 -19.24
C ALA A 452 19.54 -10.30 -20.26
N GLY A 453 18.28 -9.98 -19.91
CA GLY A 453 17.16 -10.06 -20.85
C GLY A 453 17.30 -9.09 -22.02
N LEU A 454 17.77 -7.87 -21.76
CA LEU A 454 17.95 -6.83 -22.76
C LEU A 454 19.06 -7.19 -23.76
N GLU A 455 20.20 -7.68 -23.27
CA GLU A 455 21.30 -8.18 -24.11
C GLU A 455 20.85 -9.33 -25.03
N SER A 456 20.07 -10.29 -24.50
CA SER A 456 19.52 -11.40 -25.29
C SER A 456 18.61 -10.93 -26.43
N VAL A 457 17.79 -9.91 -26.19
CA VAL A 457 16.92 -9.32 -27.22
C VAL A 457 17.73 -8.60 -28.28
N GLU A 458 18.76 -7.83 -27.87
CA GLU A 458 19.66 -7.15 -28.80
C GLU A 458 20.43 -8.15 -29.69
N ASP A 459 20.95 -9.22 -29.11
CA ASP A 459 21.62 -10.29 -29.85
C ASP A 459 20.68 -10.95 -30.86
N ARG A 460 19.42 -11.17 -30.48
CA ARG A 460 18.42 -11.71 -31.41
C ARG A 460 18.13 -10.73 -32.56
N ALA A 461 18.03 -9.44 -32.27
CA ALA A 461 17.83 -8.42 -33.29
C ALA A 461 19.02 -8.36 -34.25
N ARG A 462 20.25 -8.38 -33.74
CA ARG A 462 21.49 -8.45 -34.53
C ARG A 462 21.50 -9.66 -35.46
N ARG A 463 21.22 -10.87 -34.94
CA ARG A 463 21.15 -12.10 -35.75
C ARG A 463 20.08 -12.05 -36.84
N LEU A 464 18.96 -11.38 -36.57
CA LEU A 464 17.87 -11.27 -37.53
C LEU A 464 18.23 -10.29 -38.66
N LEU A 465 18.89 -9.18 -38.31
CA LEU A 465 19.39 -8.21 -39.27
C LEU A 465 20.49 -8.80 -40.16
N THR A 466 21.46 -9.52 -39.59
CA THR A 466 22.50 -10.19 -40.39
C THR A 466 21.91 -11.20 -41.37
N ARG A 467 20.99 -12.06 -40.90
CA ARG A 467 20.28 -13.00 -41.79
C ARG A 467 19.49 -12.30 -42.89
N LYS A 468 18.89 -11.13 -42.61
CA LYS A 468 18.18 -10.35 -43.63
C LYS A 468 19.15 -9.74 -44.65
N ALA A 469 20.31 -9.26 -44.20
CA ALA A 469 21.37 -8.77 -45.07
C ALA A 469 21.90 -9.90 -45.98
N ASP A 470 22.16 -11.08 -45.43
CA ASP A 470 22.61 -12.24 -46.21
C ASP A 470 21.58 -12.66 -47.27
N LYS A 471 20.28 -12.65 -46.91
CA LYS A 471 19.19 -12.94 -47.86
C LYS A 471 19.07 -11.87 -48.94
N ALA A 472 19.28 -10.60 -48.62
CA ALA A 472 19.30 -9.53 -49.60
C ALA A 472 20.47 -9.71 -50.58
N ALA A 473 21.67 -10.03 -50.09
CA ALA A 473 22.83 -10.33 -50.91
C ALA A 473 22.61 -11.54 -51.85
N LEU A 474 21.96 -12.61 -51.36
CA LEU A 474 21.52 -13.74 -52.18
C LEU A 474 20.49 -13.34 -53.25
N GLY A 475 19.54 -12.47 -52.88
CA GLY A 475 18.56 -11.90 -53.81
C GLY A 475 19.25 -11.12 -54.94
N GLU A 476 20.25 -10.30 -54.63
CA GLU A 476 21.03 -9.60 -55.65
C GLU A 476 21.78 -10.54 -56.59
N THR A 477 22.36 -11.64 -56.08
CA THR A 477 23.00 -12.64 -56.95
C THR A 477 21.99 -13.30 -57.90
N LEU A 478 20.79 -13.63 -57.43
CA LEU A 478 19.72 -14.18 -58.26
C LEU A 478 19.25 -13.20 -59.34
N VAL A 479 19.14 -11.91 -59.02
CA VAL A 479 18.79 -10.87 -60.00
C VAL A 479 19.84 -10.82 -61.10
N ARG A 480 21.14 -10.81 -60.74
CA ARG A 480 22.24 -10.84 -61.72
C ARG A 480 22.21 -12.10 -62.60
N ASP A 481 21.91 -13.26 -62.02
CA ASP A 481 21.79 -14.52 -62.78
C ASP A 481 20.60 -14.50 -63.75
N ILE A 482 19.46 -13.94 -63.34
CA ILE A 482 18.28 -13.77 -64.21
C ILE A 482 18.59 -12.80 -65.35
N GLU A 483 19.26 -11.68 -65.07
CA GLU A 483 19.68 -10.71 -66.09
C GLU A 483 20.66 -11.32 -67.08
N ARG A 484 21.61 -12.13 -66.60
CA ARG A 484 22.54 -12.90 -67.43
C ARG A 484 21.79 -13.88 -68.34
N LEU A 485 20.87 -14.66 -67.77
CA LEU A 485 20.08 -15.66 -68.50
C LEU A 485 19.17 -15.00 -69.55
N LYS A 486 18.64 -13.81 -69.25
CA LYS A 486 17.89 -12.97 -70.20
C LYS A 486 18.79 -12.48 -71.34
N GLY A 487 20.05 -12.14 -71.05
CA GLY A 487 21.07 -11.81 -72.05
C GLY A 487 21.37 -13.00 -72.98
N ASP A 488 21.63 -14.18 -72.40
CA ASP A 488 21.91 -15.41 -73.14
C ASP A 488 20.72 -15.81 -74.04
N LEU A 489 19.48 -15.73 -73.53
CA LEU A 489 18.28 -15.98 -74.33
C LEU A 489 18.14 -15.03 -75.52
N ARG A 490 18.49 -13.75 -75.36
CA ARG A 490 18.49 -12.80 -76.50
C ARG A 490 19.50 -13.19 -77.57
N THR A 491 20.64 -13.77 -77.19
CA THR A 491 21.65 -14.24 -78.16
C THR A 491 21.25 -15.53 -78.89
N ILE A 492 20.36 -16.34 -78.32
CA ILE A 492 19.87 -17.59 -78.93
C ILE A 492 18.65 -17.34 -79.84
N VAL A 493 17.81 -16.37 -79.50
CA VAL A 493 16.55 -16.07 -80.21
C VAL A 493 16.72 -15.04 -81.34
N GLY A 494 17.81 -14.27 -81.33
CA GLY A 494 18.27 -13.51 -82.50
C GLY A 494 19.06 -14.40 -83.45
#